data_AF-A0A9E5FVH7-F1
#
_entry.id   AF-A0A9E5FVH7-F1
#
_cell.length_a   1.000
_cell.length_b   1.000
_cell.length_c   1.000
_cell.angle_alpha   90.00
_cell.angle_beta   90.00
_cell.angle_gamma   90.00
#
_symmetry.space_group_name_H-M   'P 1'
#
loop_
_entity.id
_entity.type
_entity.pdbx_description
1 polymer ?
#
loop_
_entity_poly.entity_id
_entity_poly.type
_entity_poly.pdbx_seq_one_letter_code
_entity_poly.pdbx_strand_id
1 'polypeptide(L)'
;LFEKQMYNGNALHFDEKGRVRIDDWEMLPEIQKAVFDVWPAVTTETLEQYGDFAGYQSDFLKNFGFGLAGVNYDAPTEVERPIEDA
;
A
#
# COMPACT_ATOMS: atom_id res chain seq x y z
N LEU A 1 10.42 6.46 5.35
CA LEU A 1 10.46 7.94 5.34
C LEU A 1 11.04 8.53 6.64
N PHE A 2 10.33 8.46 7.77
CA PHE A 2 10.74 9.17 9.01
C PHE A 2 12.11 8.72 9.54
N GLU A 3 12.25 7.44 9.92
CA GLU A 3 13.48 6.92 10.54
C GLU A 3 14.68 6.97 9.57
N LYS A 4 14.49 6.48 8.35
CA LYS A 4 15.60 6.27 7.40
C LYS A 4 15.97 7.48 6.56
N GLN A 5 15.07 8.45 6.40
CA GLN A 5 15.33 9.67 5.62
C GLN A 5 15.34 10.90 6.53
N MET A 6 14.22 11.27 7.13
CA MET A 6 14.08 12.58 7.81
C MET A 6 14.90 12.70 9.11
N TYR A 7 15.01 11.62 9.88
CA TYR A 7 15.61 11.62 11.21
C TYR A 7 16.75 10.60 11.34
N ASN A 8 17.52 10.41 10.27
CA ASN A 8 18.61 9.43 10.21
C ASN A 8 19.97 9.95 10.72
N GLY A 9 20.02 11.17 11.26
CA GLY A 9 21.24 11.82 11.75
C GLY A 9 22.15 12.40 10.66
N ASN A 10 21.74 12.34 9.38
CA ASN A 10 22.45 12.86 8.22
C ASN A 10 21.52 13.73 7.34
N ALA A 11 22.03 14.22 6.21
CA ALA A 11 21.21 14.92 5.22
C ALA A 11 20.27 13.95 4.48
N LEU A 12 19.07 14.45 4.15
CA LEU A 12 18.10 13.76 3.30
C LEU A 12 18.70 13.46 1.92
N HIS A 13 18.36 12.28 1.37
CA HIS A 13 18.70 11.94 -0.01
C HIS A 13 17.60 12.46 -0.94
N PHE A 14 17.99 13.34 -1.86
CA PHE A 14 17.08 13.93 -2.84
C PHE A 14 17.44 13.48 -4.25
N ASP A 15 16.42 13.29 -5.08
CA ASP A 15 16.62 13.21 -6.53
C ASP A 15 16.91 14.60 -7.14
N GLU A 16 17.21 14.63 -8.45
CA GLU A 16 17.54 15.85 -9.19
C GLU A 16 16.45 16.94 -9.13
N LYS A 17 15.22 16.56 -8.77
CA LYS A 17 14.09 17.49 -8.63
C LYS A 17 13.82 17.89 -7.17
N GLY A 18 14.70 17.53 -6.25
CA GLY A 18 14.59 17.87 -4.83
C GLY A 18 13.55 17.01 -4.08
N ARG A 19 13.25 15.80 -4.55
CA ARG A 19 12.28 14.90 -3.90
C ARG A 19 12.97 13.79 -3.13
N VAL A 20 12.48 13.48 -1.94
CA VAL A 20 12.84 12.25 -1.21
C VAL A 20 12.03 11.11 -1.79
N ARG A 21 12.70 10.09 -2.31
CA ARG A 21 12.09 8.92 -2.95
C ARG A 21 11.92 7.80 -1.93
N ILE A 22 10.70 7.28 -1.81
CA ILE A 22 10.35 6.14 -0.94
C ILE A 22 9.88 4.93 -1.76
N ASP A 23 9.88 5.10 -3.07
CA ASP A 23 9.56 4.13 -4.12
C ASP A 23 10.82 3.41 -4.61
N ASP A 24 11.95 3.53 -3.91
CA ASP A 24 13.24 2.98 -4.33
C ASP A 24 13.22 1.45 -4.50
N TRP A 25 12.52 0.73 -3.62
CA TRP A 25 12.38 -0.73 -3.73
C TRP A 25 11.42 -1.14 -4.85
N GLU A 26 10.35 -0.37 -5.08
CA GLU A 26 9.40 -0.61 -6.18
C GLU A 26 10.04 -0.34 -7.54
N MET A 27 10.88 0.69 -7.61
CA MET A 27 11.52 1.16 -8.85
C MET A 27 12.80 0.40 -9.21
N LEU A 28 13.15 -0.67 -8.49
CA LEU A 28 14.27 -1.54 -8.84
C LEU A 28 14.10 -2.09 -10.27
N PRO A 29 15.15 -2.10 -11.12
CA PRO A 29 15.04 -2.51 -12.52
C PRO A 29 14.45 -3.92 -12.71
N GLU A 30 14.82 -4.86 -11.86
CA GLU A 30 14.33 -6.23 -11.89
C GLU A 30 12.83 -6.34 -11.54
N ILE A 31 12.35 -5.51 -10.62
CA ILE A 31 10.94 -5.47 -10.21
C ILE A 31 10.10 -4.87 -11.34
N GLN A 32 10.52 -3.70 -11.84
CA GLN A 32 9.84 -3.03 -12.96
C GLN A 32 9.81 -3.93 -14.20
N LYS A 33 10.92 -4.62 -14.51
CA LYS A 33 10.98 -5.57 -15.62
C LYS A 33 9.99 -6.73 -15.43
N ALA A 34 9.95 -7.34 -14.26
CA ALA A 34 9.03 -8.45 -13.99
C ALA A 34 7.56 -8.04 -14.18
N VAL A 35 7.18 -6.86 -13.71
CA VAL A 35 5.82 -6.30 -13.94
C VAL A 35 5.57 -6.07 -15.43
N PHE A 36 6.53 -5.46 -16.14
CA PHE A 36 6.38 -5.14 -17.57
C PHE A 36 6.28 -6.39 -18.45
N ASP A 37 7.02 -7.46 -18.12
CA ASP A 37 7.00 -8.72 -18.85
C ASP A 37 5.62 -9.43 -18.71
N VAL A 38 5.00 -9.33 -17.54
CA VAL A 38 3.72 -9.99 -17.24
C VAL A 38 2.52 -9.19 -17.73
N TRP A 39 2.63 -7.87 -17.80
CA TRP A 39 1.52 -6.95 -18.14
C TRP A 39 0.70 -7.35 -19.38
N PRO A 40 1.30 -7.76 -20.52
CA PRO A 40 0.54 -8.14 -21.72
C PRO A 40 -0.26 -9.43 -21.58
N ALA A 41 0.06 -10.27 -20.58
CA ALA A 41 -0.60 -11.55 -20.34
C ALA A 41 -1.82 -11.44 -19.40
N VAL A 42 -2.07 -10.26 -18.83
CA VAL A 42 -3.18 -10.01 -17.90
C VAL A 42 -4.47 -9.79 -18.68
N THR A 43 -5.46 -10.65 -18.43
CA THR A 43 -6.84 -10.54 -18.88
C THR A 43 -7.78 -10.73 -17.68
N THR A 44 -9.09 -10.61 -17.89
CA THR A 44 -10.09 -10.91 -16.85
C THR A 44 -9.91 -12.33 -16.29
N GLU A 45 -9.61 -13.30 -17.16
CA GLU A 45 -9.46 -14.72 -16.81
C GLU A 45 -8.12 -15.04 -16.13
N THR A 46 -7.07 -14.25 -16.39
CA THR A 46 -5.72 -14.52 -15.88
C THR A 46 -5.29 -13.56 -14.77
N LEU A 47 -6.11 -12.57 -14.41
CA LEU A 47 -5.78 -11.55 -13.41
C LEU A 47 -5.33 -12.16 -12.07
N GLU A 48 -6.08 -13.14 -11.55
CA GLU A 48 -5.78 -13.77 -10.26
C GLU A 48 -4.51 -14.65 -10.31
N GLN A 49 -4.08 -15.06 -11.50
CA GLN A 49 -2.83 -15.82 -11.66
C GLN A 49 -1.60 -14.92 -11.62
N TYR A 50 -1.70 -13.71 -12.18
CA TYR A 50 -0.57 -12.80 -12.38
C TYR A 50 -0.49 -11.66 -11.37
N GLY A 51 -1.61 -11.29 -10.75
CA GLY A 51 -1.68 -10.24 -9.75
C GLY A 51 -2.34 -10.73 -8.46
N ASP A 52 -1.92 -10.15 -7.34
CA ASP A 52 -2.56 -10.39 -6.05
C ASP A 52 -3.84 -9.55 -5.89
N PHE A 53 -4.86 -9.88 -6.69
CA PHE A 53 -6.14 -9.16 -6.66
C PHE A 53 -6.90 -9.38 -5.36
N ALA A 54 -6.81 -10.58 -4.77
CA ALA A 54 -7.42 -10.89 -3.49
C ALA A 54 -6.81 -10.07 -2.35
N GLY A 55 -5.48 -9.94 -2.31
CA GLY A 55 -4.77 -9.06 -1.39
C GLY A 55 -5.16 -7.60 -1.58
N TYR A 56 -5.18 -7.13 -2.83
CA TYR A 56 -5.63 -5.76 -3.15
C TYR A 56 -7.06 -5.47 -2.65
N GLN A 57 -8.02 -6.38 -2.89
CA GLN A 57 -9.39 -6.21 -2.36
C GLN A 57 -9.41 -6.21 -0.84
N SER A 58 -8.66 -7.11 -0.20
CA SER A 58 -8.56 -7.17 1.26
C SER A 58 -8.02 -5.85 1.83
N ASP A 59 -6.93 -5.33 1.27
CA ASP A 59 -6.31 -4.07 1.72
C ASP A 59 -7.21 -2.87 1.44
N PHE A 60 -7.93 -2.86 0.32
CA PHE A 60 -8.94 -1.85 0.04
C PHE A 60 -10.03 -1.83 1.11
N LEU A 61 -10.55 -3.00 1.49
CA LEU A 61 -11.58 -3.12 2.53
C LEU A 61 -11.09 -2.70 3.92
N LYS A 62 -9.80 -2.93 4.23
CA LYS A 62 -9.19 -2.49 5.50
C LYS A 62 -9.22 -0.97 5.66
N ASN A 63 -9.11 -0.20 4.58
CA ASN A 63 -9.22 1.27 4.63
C ASN A 63 -10.59 1.73 5.15
N PHE A 64 -11.62 0.88 5.03
CA PHE A 64 -12.97 1.14 5.52
C PHE A 64 -13.29 0.35 6.80
N GLY A 65 -12.28 -0.25 7.44
CA GLY A 65 -12.43 -0.97 8.70
C GLY A 65 -12.93 -2.41 8.56
N PHE A 66 -12.92 -3.00 7.36
CA PHE A 66 -13.37 -4.38 7.12
C PHE A 66 -12.19 -5.37 7.00
N GLY A 67 -12.44 -6.64 7.34
CA GLY A 67 -11.43 -7.71 7.24
C GLY A 67 -10.25 -7.61 8.21
N LEU A 68 -10.38 -6.85 9.30
CA LEU A 68 -9.33 -6.67 10.31
C LEU A 68 -9.34 -7.81 11.33
N ALA A 69 -8.15 -8.38 11.59
CA ALA A 69 -7.99 -9.38 12.63
C ALA A 69 -8.31 -8.79 14.01
N GLY A 70 -9.07 -9.52 14.82
CA GLY A 70 -9.46 -9.10 16.17
C GLY A 70 -10.75 -8.26 16.26
N VAL A 71 -11.38 -7.93 15.13
CA VAL A 71 -12.70 -7.28 15.10
C VAL A 71 -13.79 -8.34 14.98
N ASN A 72 -14.77 -8.32 15.89
CA ASN A 72 -15.98 -9.13 15.77
C ASN A 72 -17.00 -8.40 14.89
N TYR A 73 -17.11 -8.79 13.62
CA TYR A 73 -18.04 -8.16 12.67
C TYR A 73 -19.51 -8.49 12.91
N ASP A 74 -19.82 -9.49 13.75
CA ASP A 74 -21.19 -9.81 14.15
C ASP A 74 -21.66 -8.97 15.37
N ALA A 75 -20.75 -8.23 16.01
CA ALA A 75 -21.10 -7.39 17.13
C ALA A 75 -21.75 -6.07 16.66
N PRO A 76 -22.80 -5.57 17.35
CA PRO A 76 -23.35 -4.26 17.07
C PRO A 76 -22.32 -3.16 17.36
N THR A 77 -22.34 -2.09 16.56
CA THR A 77 -21.52 -0.90 16.78
C THR A 77 -22.36 0.37 16.68
N GLU A 78 -22.03 1.36 17.50
CA GLU A 78 -22.56 2.72 17.38
C GLU A 78 -21.93 3.43 16.18
N VAL A 79 -22.76 4.10 15.38
CA VAL A 79 -22.39 4.85 14.18
C VAL A 79 -22.12 6.33 14.48
N GLU A 80 -22.71 6.85 15.56
CA GLU A 80 -22.45 8.20 16.03
C GLU A 80 -21.32 8.20 17.07
N ARG A 81 -20.13 8.62 16.66
CA ARG A 81 -18.96 8.71 17.54
C ARG A 81 -18.42 10.15 17.54
N PRO A 82 -18.42 10.85 18.69
CA PRO A 82 -17.82 12.17 18.76
C PRO A 82 -16.31 12.05 18.58
N ILE A 83 -15.72 13.04 17.92
CA ILE A 83 -14.27 13.25 17.93
C ILE A 83 -14.00 14.14 19.14
N GLU A 84 -13.27 13.62 20.13
CA GLU A 84 -12.83 14.43 21.26
C GLU A 84 -11.88 15.53 20.75
N ASP A 85 -12.11 16.76 21.20
CA ASP A 85 -11.35 17.98 20.84
C ASP A 85 -11.44 18.47 19.37
N ALA A 86 -12.51 18.10 18.65
CA ALA A 86 -12.86 18.72 17.35
C ALA A 86 -13.67 20.03 17.49
#